data_AF-A0A2V9R2Q0-F1
#
_entry.id   AF-A0A2V9R2Q0-F1
#
_cell.length_a   1.000
_cell.length_b   1.000
_cell.length_c   1.000
_cell.angle_alpha   90.00
_cell.angle_beta   90.00
_cell.angle_gamma   90.00
#
_symmetry.space_group_name_H-M   'P 1'
#
loop_
_entity.id
_entity.type
_entity.pdbx_description
1 polymer ?
#
loop_
_entity_poly.entity_id
_entity_poly.type
_entity_poly.pdbx_seq_one_letter_code
_entity_poly.pdbx_strand_id
1 'polypeptide(L)'
;MARIAAYRGDWVTVATTLEPMLQAHPLFAPALRLLSQAYIQMGRKPPFGEADSVKVPIEDVIDEPLLDALYERSALALIRGNPDRGKALLPKRCSRCHTITRIQQAHKSASQWLHTIGRMQGQAGREWLSDSDAADILSYLANRLHG
;
A
#
# COMPACT_ATOMS: atom_id res chain seq x y z
N MET A 1 2.86 6.80 5.07
CA MET A 1 3.90 7.69 4.50
C MET A 1 5.19 6.96 4.16
N ALA A 2 5.79 6.20 5.10
CA ALA A 2 7.02 5.43 4.83
C ALA A 2 6.96 4.51 3.59
N ARG A 3 5.90 3.72 3.38
CA ARG A 3 5.79 2.86 2.17
C ARG A 3 5.76 3.64 0.85
N ILE A 4 5.17 4.84 0.83
CA ILE A 4 5.13 5.69 -0.37
C ILE A 4 6.52 6.28 -0.63
N ALA A 5 7.23 6.70 0.41
CA ALA A 5 8.61 7.15 0.32
C ALA A 5 9.54 6.04 -0.21
N ALA A 6 9.36 4.81 0.28
CA ALA A 6 10.09 3.64 -0.23
C ALA A 6 9.88 3.39 -1.72
N TYR A 7 8.64 3.49 -2.23
CA TYR A 7 8.37 3.39 -3.67
C TYR A 7 9.04 4.49 -4.51
N ARG A 8 9.38 5.62 -3.90
CA ARG A 8 10.04 6.76 -4.55
C ARG A 8 11.56 6.74 -4.35
N GLY A 9 12.11 5.75 -3.66
CA GLY A 9 13.53 5.70 -3.28
C GLY A 9 13.94 6.73 -2.24
N ASP A 10 12.98 7.36 -1.56
CA ASP A 10 13.24 8.34 -0.50
C ASP A 10 13.45 7.63 0.85
N TRP A 11 14.62 7.01 0.99
CA TRP A 11 14.98 6.19 2.15
C TRP A 11 15.19 7.00 3.43
N VAL A 12 15.51 8.29 3.30
CA VAL A 12 15.63 9.20 4.46
C VAL A 12 14.27 9.41 5.10
N THR A 13 13.23 9.70 4.30
CA THR A 13 11.87 9.84 4.82
C THR A 13 11.32 8.54 5.38
N VAL A 14 11.70 7.39 4.81
CA VAL A 14 11.37 6.08 5.40
C VAL A 14 11.94 5.96 6.80
N ALA A 15 13.22 6.27 6.98
CA ALA A 15 13.90 6.11 8.27
C ALA A 15 13.33 7.03 9.34
N THR A 16 13.22 8.33 9.04
CA THR A 16 12.70 9.34 9.98
C THR A 16 11.24 9.11 10.37
N THR A 17 10.46 8.46 9.50
CA THR A 17 9.07 8.10 9.81
C THR A 17 8.98 6.88 10.74
N LEU A 18 9.85 5.88 10.56
CA LEU A 18 9.73 4.59 11.25
C LEU A 18 10.52 4.51 12.56
N GLU A 19 11.62 5.26 12.70
CA GLU A 19 12.44 5.26 13.92
C GLU A 19 11.65 5.58 15.19
N PRO A 20 10.85 6.66 15.29
CA PRO A 20 10.09 6.96 16.50
C PRO A 20 9.04 5.89 16.82
N MET A 21 8.45 5.30 15.78
CA MET A 21 7.45 4.25 15.92
C MET A 21 8.05 2.96 16.47
N LEU A 22 9.27 2.60 16.05
CA LEU A 22 9.98 1.43 16.56
C LEU A 22 10.62 1.67 17.93
N GLN A 23 10.95 2.92 18.28
CA GLN A 23 11.31 3.27 19.65
C GLN A 23 10.13 3.03 20.62
N ALA A 24 8.90 3.39 20.20
CA ALA A 24 7.69 3.16 20.99
C ALA A 24 7.22 1.69 20.95
N HIS A 25 7.41 1.01 19.81
CA HIS A 25 6.92 -0.34 19.55
C HIS A 25 7.99 -1.20 18.85
N PRO A 26 9.02 -1.68 19.59
CA PRO A 26 10.18 -2.36 19.00
C PRO A 26 9.87 -3.65 18.24
N LEU A 27 8.73 -4.27 18.51
CA LEU A 27 8.31 -5.55 17.93
C LEU A 27 7.40 -5.40 16.69
N PHE A 28 7.22 -4.18 16.17
CA PHE A 28 6.41 -3.99 14.96
C PHE A 28 7.18 -4.41 13.70
N ALA A 29 7.15 -5.73 13.42
CA ALA A 29 7.99 -6.39 12.42
C ALA A 29 7.93 -5.79 10.99
N PRO A 30 6.79 -5.34 10.46
CA PRO A 30 6.75 -4.71 9.14
C PRO A 30 7.54 -3.40 9.07
N ALA A 31 7.48 -2.58 10.11
CA ALA A 31 8.27 -1.36 10.18
C ALA A 31 9.75 -1.66 10.36
N LEU A 32 10.08 -2.67 11.15
CA LEU A 32 11.47 -3.09 11.37
C LEU A 32 12.14 -3.52 10.06
N ARG A 33 11.44 -4.32 9.24
CA ARG A 33 11.92 -4.74 7.92
C ARG A 33 12.10 -3.56 6.97
N LEU A 34 11.11 -2.68 6.89
CA LEU A 34 11.17 -1.52 5.99
C LEU A 34 12.25 -0.51 6.41
N LEU A 35 12.44 -0.33 7.72
CA LEU A 35 13.51 0.50 8.25
C LEU A 35 14.89 -0.10 7.95
N SER A 36 15.06 -1.40 8.18
CA SER A 36 16.30 -2.11 7.87
C SER A 36 16.68 -1.95 6.38
N GLN A 37 15.70 -2.09 5.48
CA GLN A 37 15.90 -1.87 4.06
C GLN A 37 16.30 -0.43 3.73
N ALA A 38 15.67 0.58 4.35
CA ALA A 38 16.05 1.98 4.14
C ALA A 38 17.50 2.25 4.54
N TYR A 39 17.95 1.69 5.66
CA TYR A 39 19.33 1.80 6.12
C TYR A 39 20.31 1.16 5.14
N ILE A 40 20.03 -0.05 4.66
CA ILE A 40 20.87 -0.75 3.66
C ILE A 40 20.99 0.10 2.39
N GLN A 41 19.88 0.65 1.88
CA GLN A 41 19.87 1.48 0.68
C GLN A 41 20.64 2.81 0.84
N MET A 42 20.79 3.29 2.08
CA MET A 42 21.62 4.45 2.42
C MET A 42 23.09 4.09 2.70
N GLY A 43 23.48 2.81 2.57
CA GLY A 43 24.82 2.34 2.94
C GLY A 43 25.11 2.41 4.44
N ARG A 44 24.07 2.34 5.27
CA ARG A 44 24.14 2.44 6.73
C ARG A 44 23.75 1.13 7.39
N LYS A 45 24.30 0.86 8.57
CA LYS A 45 23.89 -0.29 9.39
C LYS A 45 22.57 -0.02 10.10
N PRO A 46 21.59 -0.95 10.11
CA PRO A 46 20.32 -0.74 10.80
C PRO A 46 20.50 -0.53 12.31
N PRO A 47 19.70 0.35 12.94
CA PRO A 47 19.81 0.67 14.36
C PRO A 47 19.25 -0.44 15.27
N PHE A 48 18.47 -1.39 14.73
CA PHE A 48 17.76 -2.42 15.50
C PHE A 48 18.19 -3.86 15.16
N GLY A 49 19.49 -4.08 14.88
CA GLY A 49 20.03 -5.39 14.51
C GLY A 49 19.83 -5.73 13.02
N GLU A 50 20.52 -6.75 12.52
CA GLU A 50 20.32 -7.24 11.14
C GLU A 50 18.94 -7.91 11.05
N ALA A 51 18.24 -7.75 9.92
CA ALA A 51 16.89 -8.30 9.74
C ALA A 51 16.82 -9.83 9.99
N ASP A 52 17.95 -10.51 9.83
CA ASP A 52 18.12 -11.95 10.05
C ASP A 52 18.39 -12.34 11.51
N SER A 53 18.63 -11.36 12.40
CA SER A 53 18.90 -11.57 13.83
C SER A 53 17.63 -11.67 14.69
N VAL A 54 16.48 -11.27 14.15
CA VAL A 54 15.20 -11.35 14.85
C VAL A 54 14.67 -12.78 14.74
N LYS A 55 15.16 -13.67 15.60
CA LYS A 55 14.60 -15.01 15.83
C LYS A 55 13.29 -14.93 16.60
N VAL A 56 12.32 -14.15 16.12
CA VAL A 56 10.95 -14.31 16.58
C VAL A 56 10.28 -15.22 15.56
N PRO A 57 9.73 -16.39 15.96
CA PRO A 57 8.94 -17.22 15.06
C PRO A 57 7.87 -16.32 14.45
N ILE A 58 7.95 -16.12 13.15
CA ILE A 58 7.06 -15.22 12.41
C ILE A 58 5.60 -15.69 12.53
N GLU A 59 5.41 -16.95 12.94
CA GLU A 59 4.11 -17.58 13.20
C GLU A 59 3.40 -17.05 14.46
N ASP A 60 4.11 -16.45 15.42
CA ASP A 60 3.55 -16.09 16.74
C ASP A 60 3.38 -14.57 16.98
N VAL A 61 3.75 -13.71 16.01
CA VAL A 61 3.55 -12.25 16.13
C VAL A 61 2.35 -11.81 15.30
N ILE A 62 1.21 -11.90 15.99
CA ILE A 62 -0.05 -11.18 15.75
C ILE A 62 -0.94 -11.80 14.66
N ASP A 63 -2.03 -12.42 15.15
CA ASP A 63 -3.35 -12.53 14.54
C ASP A 63 -3.52 -11.70 13.24
N GLU A 64 -3.55 -12.41 12.10
CA GLU A 64 -3.92 -11.92 10.76
C GLU A 64 -5.02 -10.83 10.76
N PRO A 65 -6.11 -10.95 11.55
CA PRO A 65 -7.21 -9.98 11.56
C PRO A 65 -6.82 -8.54 11.95
N LEU A 66 -5.88 -8.35 12.90
CA LEU A 66 -5.51 -7.00 13.33
C LEU A 66 -4.64 -6.32 12.27
N LEU A 67 -3.71 -7.09 11.68
CA LEU A 67 -2.86 -6.58 10.62
C LEU A 67 -3.68 -6.22 9.37
N ASP A 68 -4.64 -7.06 8.99
CA ASP A 68 -5.59 -6.78 7.93
C ASP A 68 -6.46 -5.55 8.23
N ALA A 69 -7.00 -5.43 9.44
CA ALA A 69 -7.77 -4.26 9.85
C ALA A 69 -6.92 -2.97 9.80
N LEU A 70 -5.66 -3.02 10.21
CA LEU A 70 -4.73 -1.90 10.12
C LEU A 70 -4.38 -1.55 8.68
N TYR A 71 -4.17 -2.54 7.82
CA TYR A 71 -3.94 -2.32 6.39
C TYR A 71 -5.16 -1.72 5.72
N GLU A 72 -6.35 -2.19 6.05
CA GLU A 72 -7.60 -1.68 5.51
C GLU A 72 -7.84 -0.23 5.94
N ARG A 73 -7.70 0.07 7.23
CA ARG A 73 -7.79 1.46 7.74
C ARG A 73 -6.75 2.38 7.12
N SER A 74 -5.52 1.89 6.94
CA SER A 74 -4.44 2.65 6.31
C SER A 74 -4.72 2.91 4.83
N ALA A 75 -5.24 1.92 4.11
CA ALA A 75 -5.61 2.05 2.70
C ALA A 75 -6.73 3.07 2.54
N LEU A 76 -7.80 2.99 3.34
CA LEU A 76 -8.90 3.95 3.32
C LEU A 76 -8.41 5.39 3.57
N ALA A 77 -7.46 5.61 4.47
CA ALA A 77 -6.87 6.93 4.72
C ALA A 77 -6.02 7.49 3.57
N LEU A 78 -5.53 6.63 2.68
CA LEU A 78 -4.75 7.00 1.49
C LEU A 78 -5.62 7.24 0.25
N ILE A 79 -6.82 6.66 0.23
CA ILE A 79 -7.79 6.83 -0.84
C ILE A 79 -8.45 8.20 -0.72
N ARG A 80 -7.92 9.18 -1.47
CA ARG A 80 -8.43 10.57 -1.51
C ARG A 80 -8.91 10.93 -2.92
N GLY A 81 -9.67 10.04 -3.54
CA GLY A 81 -10.25 10.25 -4.87
C GLY A 81 -11.72 10.68 -4.78
N ASN A 82 -12.25 11.18 -5.89
CA ASN A 82 -13.68 11.43 -6.06
C ASN A 82 -14.35 10.16 -6.64
N PRO A 83 -15.24 9.48 -5.89
CA PRO A 83 -15.85 8.24 -6.35
C PRO A 83 -16.79 8.40 -7.55
N ASP A 84 -17.43 9.57 -7.73
CA ASP A 84 -18.29 9.82 -8.89
C ASP A 84 -17.46 9.95 -10.17
N ARG A 85 -16.33 10.66 -10.08
CA ARG A 85 -15.34 10.71 -11.17
C ARG A 85 -14.76 9.32 -11.43
N GLY A 86 -14.47 8.56 -10.38
CA GLY A 86 -13.98 7.18 -10.48
C GLY A 86 -14.93 6.27 -11.25
N LYS A 87 -16.23 6.35 -10.95
CA LYS A 87 -17.29 5.62 -11.67
C LYS A 87 -17.31 5.97 -13.15
N ALA A 88 -17.16 7.25 -13.50
CA ALA A 88 -17.14 7.72 -14.88
C ALA A 88 -15.84 7.37 -15.64
N LEU A 89 -14.70 7.29 -14.93
CA LEU A 89 -13.38 7.01 -15.50
C LEU A 89 -13.11 5.51 -15.68
N LEU A 90 -13.64 4.66 -14.81
CA LEU A 90 -13.41 3.21 -14.84
C LEU A 90 -13.64 2.60 -16.24
N PRO A 91 -14.77 2.82 -16.94
CA PRO A 91 -14.96 2.25 -18.27
C PRO A 91 -14.06 2.87 -19.33
N LYS A 92 -13.44 4.04 -19.09
CA LYS A 92 -12.51 4.67 -20.04
C LYS A 92 -11.09 4.16 -19.88
N ARG A 93 -10.66 3.89 -18.65
CA ARG A 93 -9.28 3.50 -18.33
C ARG A 93 -9.09 1.99 -18.22
N CYS A 94 -10.04 1.28 -17.63
CA CYS A 94 -9.89 -0.14 -17.30
C CYS A 94 -10.44 -1.08 -18.39
N SER A 95 -11.39 -0.62 -19.21
CA SER A 95 -12.06 -1.46 -20.21
C SER A 95 -11.17 -1.86 -21.39
N ARG A 96 -10.10 -1.09 -21.65
CA ARG A 96 -9.14 -1.39 -22.71
C ARG A 96 -8.49 -2.77 -22.54
N CYS A 97 -8.23 -3.16 -21.29
CA CYS A 97 -7.49 -4.39 -20.97
C CYS A 97 -8.35 -5.42 -20.20
N HIS A 98 -9.50 -5.02 -19.64
CA HIS A 98 -10.34 -5.87 -18.81
C HIS A 98 -11.81 -5.69 -19.15
N THR A 99 -12.59 -6.77 -19.12
CA THR A 99 -14.04 -6.65 -19.26
C THR A 99 -14.66 -5.98 -18.03
N ILE A 100 -15.66 -5.13 -18.23
CA ILE A 100 -16.39 -4.47 -17.13
C ILE A 100 -16.99 -5.50 -16.18
N THR A 101 -17.53 -6.61 -16.72
CA THR A 101 -18.08 -7.72 -15.93
C THR A 101 -17.05 -8.30 -14.96
N ARG A 102 -15.80 -8.56 -15.41
CA ARG A 102 -14.73 -9.05 -14.54
C ARG A 102 -14.41 -8.05 -13.42
N ILE A 103 -14.40 -6.76 -13.73
CA ILE A 103 -14.15 -5.71 -12.74
C ILE A 103 -15.30 -5.66 -11.73
N GLN A 104 -16.55 -5.78 -12.16
CA GLN A 104 -17.73 -5.76 -11.30
C GLN A 104 -17.81 -6.99 -10.37
N GLN A 105 -17.47 -8.18 -10.87
CA GLN A 105 -17.51 -9.44 -10.11
C GLN A 105 -16.34 -9.61 -9.12
N ALA A 106 -15.35 -8.72 -9.15
CA ALA A 106 -14.22 -8.82 -8.24
C ALA A 106 -14.59 -8.40 -6.80
N HIS A 107 -14.54 -9.34 -5.87
CA HIS A 107 -14.66 -9.08 -4.43
C HIS A 107 -13.27 -8.81 -3.85
N LYS A 108 -12.99 -7.55 -3.50
CA LYS A 108 -11.68 -7.12 -3.01
C LYS A 108 -11.82 -6.00 -1.98
N SER A 109 -11.10 -6.08 -0.87
CA SER A 109 -11.01 -4.99 0.11
C SER A 109 -10.34 -3.73 -0.48
N ALA A 110 -10.42 -2.60 0.22
CA ALA A 110 -9.79 -1.35 -0.22
C ALA A 110 -8.27 -1.50 -0.37
N SER A 111 -7.63 -2.21 0.56
CA SER A 111 -6.20 -2.54 0.50
C SER A 111 -5.85 -3.42 -0.71
N GLN A 112 -6.68 -4.42 -1.02
CA GLN A 112 -6.52 -5.27 -2.20
C GLN A 112 -6.74 -4.51 -3.51
N TRP A 113 -7.68 -3.57 -3.56
CA TRP A 113 -7.87 -2.68 -4.70
C TRP A 113 -6.70 -1.73 -4.89
N LEU A 114 -6.19 -1.13 -3.81
CA LEU A 114 -5.03 -0.24 -3.85
C LEU A 114 -3.82 -0.95 -4.47
N HIS A 115 -3.54 -2.18 -4.04
CA HIS A 115 -2.46 -2.99 -4.62
C HIS A 115 -2.72 -3.34 -6.09
N THR A 116 -3.95 -3.73 -6.43
CA THR A 116 -4.32 -4.12 -7.79
C THR A 116 -4.18 -2.96 -8.77
N ILE A 117 -4.74 -1.79 -8.44
CA ILE A 117 -4.68 -0.59 -9.28
C ILE A 117 -3.24 -0.07 -9.37
N GLY A 118 -2.50 -0.04 -8.26
CA GLY A 118 -1.09 0.39 -8.28
C GLY A 118 -0.23 -0.47 -9.22
N ARG A 119 -0.42 -1.80 -9.19
CA ARG A 119 0.25 -2.70 -10.14
C ARG A 119 -0.19 -2.45 -11.59
N MET A 120 -1.50 -2.31 -11.83
CA MET A 120 -2.03 -2.04 -13.17
C MET A 120 -1.54 -0.71 -13.73
N GLN A 121 -1.41 0.31 -12.89
CA GLN A 121 -0.86 1.61 -13.26
C GLN A 121 0.61 1.49 -13.70
N GLY A 122 1.42 0.72 -12.95
CA GLY A 122 2.80 0.44 -13.32
C GLY A 122 2.92 -0.31 -14.66
N GLN A 123 1.97 -1.20 -14.97
CA GLN A 123 1.93 -1.95 -16.23
C GLN A 123 1.41 -1.12 -17.41
N ALA A 124 0.42 -0.26 -17.17
CA ALA A 124 -0.26 0.50 -18.22
C ALA A 124 0.42 1.84 -18.53
N GLY A 125 1.29 2.32 -17.65
CA GLY A 125 1.91 3.63 -17.73
C GLY A 125 1.06 4.75 -17.10
N ARG A 126 1.73 5.77 -16.57
CA ARG A 126 1.08 6.92 -15.90
C ARG A 126 0.41 7.88 -16.90
N GLU A 127 0.81 7.83 -18.16
CA GLU A 127 0.16 8.51 -19.27
C GLU A 127 -1.23 7.95 -19.56
N TRP A 128 -1.43 6.65 -19.34
CA TRP A 128 -2.73 6.00 -19.53
C TRP A 128 -3.59 6.09 -18.27
N LEU A 129 -3.01 5.81 -17.12
CA LEU A 129 -3.66 5.84 -15.82
C LEU A 129 -2.87 6.78 -14.90
N SER A 130 -3.22 8.06 -14.90
CA SER A 130 -2.57 9.06 -14.05
C SER A 130 -2.82 8.79 -12.57
N ASP A 131 -2.01 9.40 -11.69
CA ASP A 131 -2.17 9.25 -10.24
C ASP A 131 -3.55 9.74 -9.77
N SER A 132 -4.09 10.79 -10.39
CA SER A 132 -5.44 11.30 -10.10
C SER A 132 -6.53 10.34 -10.55
N ASP A 133 -6.43 9.81 -11.77
CA ASP A 133 -7.43 8.87 -12.30
C ASP A 133 -7.41 7.55 -11.51
N ALA A 134 -6.21 7.09 -11.14
CA ALA A 134 -6.04 5.92 -10.27
C ALA A 134 -6.67 6.13 -8.90
N ALA A 135 -6.48 7.30 -8.28
CA ALA A 135 -7.08 7.63 -6.98
C ALA A 135 -8.61 7.70 -7.05
N ASP A 136 -9.17 8.37 -8.07
CA ASP A 136 -10.63 8.46 -8.30
C ASP A 136 -11.24 7.05 -8.49
N ILE A 137 -10.66 6.24 -9.38
CA ILE A 137 -11.14 4.86 -9.65
C ILE A 137 -11.02 3.99 -8.41
N LEU A 138 -9.91 4.08 -7.67
CA LEU A 138 -9.71 3.35 -6.43
C LEU A 138 -10.75 3.74 -5.38
N SER A 139 -11.07 5.03 -5.24
CA SER A 139 -12.12 5.49 -4.33
C SER A 139 -13.48 4.95 -4.70
N TYR A 140 -13.81 4.86 -5.98
CA TYR A 140 -15.05 4.22 -6.42
C TYR A 140 -15.08 2.72 -6.10
N LEU A 141 -14.00 1.98 -6.41
CA LEU A 141 -13.94 0.53 -6.24
C LEU A 141 -13.90 0.09 -4.77
N ALA A 142 -13.25 0.85 -3.90
CA ALA A 142 -13.22 0.57 -2.46
C ALA A 142 -14.58 0.80 -1.80
N ASN A 143 -15.32 1.84 -2.23
CA ASN A 143 -16.60 2.21 -1.60
C ASN A 143 -17.80 1.39 -2.10
N ARG A 144 -17.70 0.71 -3.24
CA ARG A 144 -18.83 -0.04 -3.82
C ARG A 144 -19.25 -1.29 -3.02
N LEU A 145 -18.40 -1.78 -2.11
CA LEU A 145 -18.67 -2.98 -1.30
C LEU A 145 -19.47 -2.70 -0.03
N HIS A 146 -19.74 -1.42 0.25
CA HIS A 146 -20.50 -0.97 1.43
C HIS A 146 -21.93 -0.51 1.08
N GLY A 147 -22.41 -0.77 -0.14
CA GLY A 147 -23.74 -0.40 -0.62
C GLY A 147 -24.55 -1.59 -1.10
#